data_AF-A0A9E2C9Q9-F1
#
_entry.id   AF-A0A9E2C9Q9-F1
#
_cell.length_a   1.000
_cell.length_b   1.000
_cell.length_c   1.000
_cell.angle_alpha   90.00
_cell.angle_beta   90.00
_cell.angle_gamma   90.00
#
_symmetry.space_group_name_H-M   'P 1'
#
loop_
_entity.id
_entity.type
_entity.pdbx_description
1 polymer ?
#
loop_
_entity_poly.entity_id
_entity_poly.type
_entity_poly.pdbx_seq_one_letter_code
_entity_poly.pdbx_strand_id
1 'polypeptide(L)'
;MSMSEEDGIELIQLRGETIAAKPENGVMPIHDPNCVVSLQVEDSKENIKIFMAVSVFNEVLDYSKQDIAKELGGVLIGEYSRENKAEFIKITDFLIAKHTQRDGTYIKFTPETWSNIDVEMKAKRFWNKRIVGWYHTHPGWGVFLSEDDLFIQRNFFDLPWQIALVVDPIKNEQGLFVWEGGNVVKSKDFYFYAHKNNDQETKACIRDVCVSTTRSQESEESRQNSLQETDRNDEMPVVPSGKLWLVCSGCFFAGMGIALMILKMFR
;
A
#
# COMPACT_ATOMS: atom_id res chain seq x y z
N MET A 1 -31.53 -4.00 -7.87
CA MET A 1 -32.09 -4.39 -6.56
C MET A 1 -31.08 -3.95 -5.52
N SER A 2 -31.33 -2.82 -4.86
CA SER A 2 -30.50 -2.31 -3.78
C SER A 2 -30.64 -3.24 -2.58
N MET A 3 -29.52 -3.78 -2.09
CA MET A 3 -29.52 -4.49 -0.80
C MET A 3 -29.91 -3.49 0.30
N SER A 4 -30.83 -3.87 1.17
CA SER A 4 -31.24 -3.05 2.30
C SER A 4 -30.12 -3.00 3.34
N GLU A 5 -29.96 -1.86 4.02
CA GLU A 5 -28.96 -1.71 5.10
C GLU A 5 -29.19 -2.74 6.23
N GLU A 6 -30.42 -3.21 6.41
CA GLU A 6 -30.79 -4.18 7.45
C GLU A 6 -30.22 -5.58 7.20
N ASP A 7 -30.19 -6.05 5.94
CA ASP A 7 -29.64 -7.37 5.58
C ASP A 7 -28.12 -7.44 5.78
N GLY A 8 -27.42 -6.29 5.70
CA GLY A 8 -25.99 -6.18 5.95
C GLY A 8 -25.64 -6.17 7.44
N ILE A 9 -26.49 -5.56 8.27
CA ILE A 9 -26.31 -5.44 9.72
C ILE A 9 -26.54 -6.79 10.42
N GLU A 10 -27.52 -7.59 9.98
CA GLU A 10 -27.84 -8.87 10.62
C GLU A 10 -26.70 -9.91 10.45
N LEU A 11 -25.95 -9.88 9.34
CA LEU A 11 -24.77 -10.73 9.15
C LEU A 11 -23.57 -10.32 10.03
N ILE A 12 -23.45 -9.03 10.36
CA ILE A 12 -22.39 -8.49 11.20
C ILE A 12 -22.63 -8.87 12.67
N GLN A 13 -23.89 -9.01 13.09
CA GLN A 13 -24.25 -9.32 14.48
C GLN A 13 -23.99 -10.79 14.89
N LEU A 14 -23.67 -11.67 13.93
CA LEU A 14 -23.15 -13.01 14.21
C LEU A 14 -21.65 -13.02 14.60
N ARG A 15 -20.96 -11.87 14.54
CA ARG A 15 -19.59 -11.72 15.03
C ARG A 15 -19.59 -11.70 16.56
N GLY A 16 -19.04 -12.76 17.14
CA GLY A 16 -18.96 -12.98 18.58
C GLY A 16 -18.64 -11.72 19.37
N GLU A 17 -19.60 -11.31 20.17
CA GLU A 17 -19.45 -10.28 21.18
C GLU A 17 -18.22 -10.58 22.06
N THR A 18 -17.38 -9.57 22.23
CA THR A 18 -16.44 -9.34 23.36
C THR A 18 -15.01 -9.93 23.31
N ILE A 19 -14.63 -10.85 22.41
CA ILE A 19 -13.24 -11.40 22.39
C ILE A 19 -12.32 -10.69 21.34
N ALA A 20 -12.90 -10.04 20.33
CA ALA A 20 -12.15 -9.65 19.12
C ALA A 20 -11.51 -8.25 19.12
N ALA A 21 -11.78 -7.36 20.10
CA ALA A 21 -11.33 -5.96 20.01
C ALA A 21 -9.98 -5.66 20.66
N LYS A 22 -9.51 -6.48 21.61
CA LYS A 22 -8.25 -6.23 22.34
C LYS A 22 -7.11 -7.06 21.77
N PRO A 23 -5.89 -6.52 21.75
CA PRO A 23 -4.73 -7.28 21.32
C PRO A 23 -4.37 -8.34 22.37
N GLU A 24 -3.97 -9.52 21.90
CA GLU A 24 -3.46 -10.60 22.74
C GLU A 24 -1.97 -10.39 23.06
N ASN A 25 -1.45 -10.99 24.13
CA ASN A 25 0.00 -10.93 24.36
C ASN A 25 0.72 -11.77 23.29
N GLY A 26 1.75 -11.19 22.67
CA GLY A 26 2.55 -11.87 21.66
C GLY A 26 3.97 -11.32 21.57
N VAL A 27 4.79 -11.98 20.76
CA VAL A 27 6.17 -11.56 20.44
C VAL A 27 6.16 -11.08 18.99
N MET A 28 6.68 -9.88 18.73
CA MET A 28 6.84 -9.39 17.37
C MET A 28 7.84 -10.27 16.62
N PRO A 29 7.63 -10.53 15.31
CA PRO A 29 8.58 -11.30 14.51
C PRO A 29 10.02 -10.75 14.53
N ILE A 30 10.22 -9.44 14.72
CA ILE A 30 11.56 -8.84 14.86
C ILE A 30 12.29 -9.26 16.14
N HIS A 31 11.56 -9.65 17.18
CA HIS A 31 12.10 -10.09 18.46
C HIS A 31 12.07 -11.61 18.63
N ASP A 32 11.43 -12.33 17.70
CA ASP A 32 11.40 -13.79 17.70
C ASP A 32 12.71 -14.36 17.10
N PRO A 33 13.53 -15.10 17.88
CA PRO A 33 14.78 -15.67 17.39
C PRO A 33 14.58 -16.70 16.27
N ASN A 34 13.38 -17.21 16.06
CA ASN A 34 13.05 -18.15 14.98
C ASN A 34 12.59 -17.46 13.70
N CYS A 35 12.42 -16.14 13.70
CA CYS A 35 12.01 -15.37 12.53
C CYS A 35 13.19 -14.66 11.86
N VAL A 36 13.07 -14.47 10.55
CA VAL A 36 13.86 -13.50 9.78
C VAL A 36 12.89 -12.45 9.29
N VAL A 37 13.19 -11.19 9.57
CA VAL A 37 12.36 -10.05 9.18
C VAL A 37 13.13 -9.16 8.22
N SER A 38 12.45 -8.71 7.19
CA SER A 38 12.88 -7.68 6.25
C SER A 38 12.08 -6.40 6.52
N LEU A 39 12.77 -5.30 6.75
CA LEU A 39 12.19 -3.97 6.97
C LEU A 39 12.16 -3.20 5.65
N GLN A 40 11.02 -2.57 5.34
CA GLN A 40 10.94 -1.68 4.18
C GLN A 40 11.24 -0.19 4.45
N VAL A 41 11.07 0.42 5.63
CA VAL A 41 11.52 1.83 5.92
C VAL A 41 11.63 2.12 7.44
N GLU A 42 12.16 3.29 7.83
CA GLU A 42 12.34 3.80 9.20
C GLU A 42 11.10 3.65 10.11
N ASP A 43 11.29 2.99 11.25
CA ASP A 43 10.25 2.68 12.24
C ASP A 43 9.59 3.96 12.81
N SER A 44 8.42 4.34 12.27
CA SER A 44 7.58 5.37 12.88
C SER A 44 6.95 4.81 14.17
N LYS A 45 7.36 5.34 15.32
CA LYS A 45 7.00 4.81 16.65
C LYS A 45 5.50 4.84 16.98
N GLU A 46 4.68 5.55 16.21
CA GLU A 46 3.30 5.87 16.57
C GLU A 46 2.24 4.99 15.91
N ASN A 47 2.62 4.14 14.94
CA ASN A 47 1.67 3.30 14.21
C ASN A 47 1.76 1.81 14.59
N ILE A 48 0.64 1.10 14.44
CA ILE A 48 0.58 -0.36 14.59
C ILE A 48 1.53 -1.03 13.60
N LYS A 49 2.40 -1.93 14.08
CA LYS A 49 3.35 -2.63 13.20
C LYS A 49 2.66 -3.80 12.50
N ILE A 50 2.86 -3.92 11.19
CA ILE A 50 2.21 -4.95 10.39
C ILE A 50 3.26 -5.89 9.82
N PHE A 51 3.17 -7.16 10.18
CA PHE A 51 4.05 -8.22 9.73
C PHE A 51 3.28 -9.17 8.83
N MET A 52 3.71 -9.31 7.59
CA MET A 52 3.14 -10.21 6.60
C MET A 52 4.08 -11.38 6.35
N ALA A 53 3.58 -12.61 6.49
CA ALA A 53 4.35 -13.78 6.12
C ALA A 53 4.62 -13.76 4.61
N VAL A 54 5.86 -14.04 4.20
CA VAL A 54 6.24 -14.03 2.78
C VAL A 54 5.44 -15.06 1.97
N SER A 55 5.11 -16.21 2.55
CA SER A 55 4.24 -17.20 1.91
C SER A 55 2.84 -16.66 1.61
N VAL A 56 2.25 -15.91 2.55
CA VAL A 56 0.95 -15.26 2.35
C VAL A 56 1.02 -14.24 1.23
N PHE A 57 2.06 -13.42 1.21
CA PHE A 57 2.23 -12.43 0.15
C PHE A 57 2.38 -13.09 -1.22
N ASN A 58 3.16 -14.15 -1.32
CA ASN A 58 3.29 -14.92 -2.57
C ASN A 58 1.97 -15.57 -3.00
N GLU A 59 1.21 -16.13 -2.06
CA GLU A 59 -0.12 -16.71 -2.35
C GLU A 59 -1.08 -15.63 -2.88
N VAL A 60 -1.06 -14.44 -2.28
CA VAL A 60 -1.83 -13.28 -2.76
C VAL A 60 -1.39 -12.88 -4.17
N LEU A 61 -0.08 -12.74 -4.43
CA LEU A 61 0.44 -12.37 -5.74
C LEU A 61 0.12 -13.39 -6.82
N ASP A 62 0.21 -14.68 -6.51
CA ASP A 62 -0.13 -15.75 -7.43
C ASP A 62 -1.63 -15.77 -7.71
N TYR A 63 -2.46 -15.55 -6.69
CA TYR A 63 -3.90 -15.41 -6.87
C TYR A 63 -4.24 -14.17 -7.72
N SER A 64 -3.56 -13.04 -7.50
CA SER A 64 -3.75 -11.78 -8.25
C SER A 64 -3.62 -11.96 -9.76
N LYS A 65 -2.77 -12.90 -10.20
CA LYS A 65 -2.46 -13.13 -11.62
C LYS A 65 -3.44 -14.09 -12.30
N GLN A 66 -4.33 -14.74 -11.55
CA GLN A 66 -5.22 -15.77 -12.10
C GLN A 66 -6.30 -15.20 -13.03
N ASP A 67 -6.77 -13.99 -12.75
CA ASP A 67 -7.76 -13.29 -13.58
C ASP A 67 -7.48 -11.79 -13.54
N ILE A 68 -7.00 -11.24 -14.65
CA ILE A 68 -6.74 -9.80 -14.81
C ILE A 68 -7.89 -9.07 -15.52
N ALA A 69 -8.93 -9.80 -15.94
CA ALA A 69 -10.10 -9.20 -16.57
C ALA A 69 -11.14 -8.71 -15.55
N LYS A 70 -11.00 -9.13 -14.29
CA LYS A 70 -11.91 -8.83 -13.19
C LYS A 70 -11.13 -8.62 -11.90
N GLU A 71 -11.75 -7.94 -10.95
CA GLU A 71 -11.20 -7.89 -9.61
C GLU A 71 -11.37 -9.23 -8.88
N LEU A 72 -10.31 -9.62 -8.20
CA LEU A 72 -10.25 -10.73 -7.26
C LEU A 72 -10.18 -10.18 -5.84
N GLY A 73 -10.59 -10.97 -4.86
CA GLY A 73 -10.43 -10.58 -3.46
C GLY A 73 -10.52 -11.72 -2.47
N GLY A 74 -10.25 -11.39 -1.22
CA GLY A 74 -10.13 -12.34 -0.13
C GLY A 74 -9.97 -11.66 1.22
N VAL A 75 -9.84 -12.46 2.27
CA VAL A 75 -9.58 -11.99 3.63
C VAL A 75 -8.20 -12.41 4.09
N LEU A 76 -7.57 -11.50 4.84
CA LEU A 76 -6.28 -11.71 5.49
C LEU A 76 -6.53 -12.21 6.91
N ILE A 77 -5.92 -13.34 7.26
CA ILE A 77 -6.10 -14.00 8.54
C ILE A 77 -4.81 -13.92 9.33
N GLY A 78 -4.94 -13.67 10.64
CA GLY A 78 -3.79 -13.42 11.47
C GLY A 78 -4.11 -13.22 12.94
N GLU A 79 -3.14 -12.63 13.61
CA GLU A 79 -3.17 -12.31 15.04
C GLU A 79 -3.07 -10.79 15.21
N TYR A 80 -3.89 -10.24 16.10
CA TYR A 80 -3.74 -8.88 16.60
C TYR A 80 -3.19 -8.97 18.03
N SER A 81 -1.98 -8.48 18.22
CA SER A 81 -1.18 -8.73 19.41
C SER A 81 -0.51 -7.47 19.95
N ARG A 82 0.02 -7.58 21.17
CA ARG A 82 0.74 -6.52 21.88
C ARG A 82 1.99 -7.08 22.53
N GLU A 83 3.10 -6.37 22.36
CA GLU A 83 4.38 -6.59 23.01
C GLU A 83 4.86 -5.28 23.66
N ASN A 84 5.13 -5.28 24.96
CA ASN A 84 5.63 -4.09 25.68
C ASN A 84 4.81 -2.80 25.45
N LYS A 85 3.47 -2.93 25.35
CA LYS A 85 2.48 -1.86 25.00
C LYS A 85 2.42 -1.46 23.53
N ALA A 86 3.35 -1.89 22.70
CA ALA A 86 3.27 -1.69 21.25
C ALA A 86 2.37 -2.77 20.63
N GLU A 87 1.40 -2.33 19.85
CA GLU A 87 0.47 -3.22 19.15
C GLU A 87 1.01 -3.59 17.78
N PHE A 88 0.67 -4.78 17.31
CA PHE A 88 1.08 -5.27 16.01
C PHE A 88 0.11 -6.32 15.46
N ILE A 89 0.21 -6.53 14.15
CA ILE A 89 -0.55 -7.54 13.41
C ILE A 89 0.44 -8.52 12.80
N LYS A 90 0.18 -9.81 12.95
CA LYS A 90 0.84 -10.86 12.16
C LYS A 90 -0.16 -11.46 11.20
N ILE A 91 0.06 -11.30 9.91
CA ILE A 91 -0.74 -11.91 8.85
C ILE A 91 -0.09 -13.25 8.52
N THR A 92 -0.80 -14.34 8.83
CA THR A 92 -0.29 -15.70 8.76
C THR A 92 -0.94 -16.54 7.66
N ASP A 93 -2.15 -16.18 7.22
CA ASP A 93 -2.88 -16.93 6.22
C ASP A 93 -3.74 -16.02 5.33
N PHE A 94 -4.12 -16.54 4.16
CA PHE A 94 -5.02 -15.91 3.21
C PHE A 94 -6.20 -16.84 2.89
N LEU A 95 -7.39 -16.26 2.73
CA LEU A 95 -8.56 -16.98 2.23
C LEU A 95 -9.17 -16.23 1.05
N ILE A 96 -9.35 -16.93 -0.06
CA ILE A 96 -10.04 -16.43 -1.24
C ILE A 96 -11.53 -16.22 -0.95
N ALA A 97 -12.05 -15.05 -1.29
CA ALA A 97 -13.48 -14.74 -1.17
C ALA A 97 -14.25 -15.35 -2.37
N LYS A 98 -14.78 -16.56 -2.17
CA LYS A 98 -15.68 -17.22 -3.12
C LYS A 98 -17.05 -16.55 -3.11
N HIS A 99 -17.85 -16.76 -4.17
CA HIS A 99 -19.22 -16.23 -4.29
C HIS A 99 -19.33 -14.69 -4.23
N THR A 100 -18.22 -13.99 -4.51
CA THR A 100 -18.20 -12.54 -4.60
C THR A 100 -18.96 -12.06 -5.82
N GLN A 101 -19.73 -10.99 -5.66
CA GLN A 101 -20.34 -10.31 -6.79
C GLN A 101 -19.29 -9.37 -7.40
N ARG A 102 -19.14 -9.46 -8.72
CA ARG A 102 -18.10 -8.74 -9.48
C ARG A 102 -18.77 -8.06 -10.65
N ASP A 103 -18.78 -6.74 -10.68
CA ASP A 103 -19.28 -5.97 -11.82
C ASP A 103 -18.24 -4.94 -12.23
N GLY A 104 -17.40 -5.31 -13.22
CA GLY A 104 -16.39 -4.47 -13.86
C GLY A 104 -15.32 -3.89 -12.93
N THR A 105 -15.73 -2.97 -12.07
CA THR A 105 -14.90 -2.03 -11.31
C THR A 105 -15.01 -2.11 -9.80
N TYR A 106 -15.77 -3.05 -9.26
CA TYR A 106 -15.81 -3.28 -7.82
C TYR A 106 -16.06 -4.76 -7.47
N ILE A 107 -15.58 -5.14 -6.30
CA ILE A 107 -15.86 -6.42 -5.64
C ILE A 107 -16.83 -6.23 -4.48
N LYS A 108 -17.82 -7.11 -4.35
CA LYS A 108 -18.74 -7.10 -3.22
C LYS A 108 -18.78 -8.45 -2.52
N PHE A 109 -18.58 -8.41 -1.20
CA PHE A 109 -18.74 -9.55 -0.32
C PHE A 109 -20.23 -9.77 -0.05
N THR A 110 -20.76 -10.89 -0.54
CA THR A 110 -22.16 -11.27 -0.37
C THR A 110 -22.35 -12.02 0.96
N PRO A 111 -23.59 -12.18 1.44
CA PRO A 111 -23.88 -13.08 2.56
C PRO A 111 -23.31 -14.50 2.37
N GLU A 112 -23.37 -15.02 1.14
CA GLU A 112 -22.81 -16.32 0.79
C GLU A 112 -21.26 -16.32 0.87
N THR A 113 -20.61 -15.24 0.44
CA THR A 113 -19.16 -15.06 0.62
C THR A 113 -18.77 -15.15 2.10
N TRP A 114 -19.48 -14.44 2.97
CA TRP A 114 -19.19 -14.46 4.41
C TRP A 114 -19.45 -15.83 5.03
N SER A 115 -20.55 -16.47 4.68
CA SER A 115 -20.85 -17.84 5.13
C SER A 115 -19.75 -18.82 4.71
N ASN A 116 -19.25 -18.71 3.48
CA ASN A 116 -18.14 -19.53 3.01
C ASN A 116 -16.85 -19.27 3.79
N ILE A 117 -16.51 -18.00 4.03
CA ILE A 117 -15.34 -17.62 4.86
C ILE A 117 -15.46 -18.24 6.25
N ASP A 118 -16.62 -18.15 6.90
CA ASP A 118 -16.82 -18.73 8.23
C ASP A 118 -16.65 -20.26 8.25
N VAL A 119 -17.13 -20.94 7.21
CA VAL A 119 -16.93 -22.39 7.06
C VAL A 119 -15.46 -22.72 6.89
N GLU A 120 -14.73 -22.00 6.03
CA GLU A 120 -13.29 -22.20 5.79
C GLU A 120 -12.46 -21.89 7.05
N MET A 121 -12.81 -20.83 7.78
CA MET A 121 -12.18 -20.47 9.06
C MET A 121 -12.30 -21.61 10.09
N LYS A 122 -13.50 -22.21 10.20
CA LYS A 122 -13.75 -23.35 11.08
C LYS A 122 -13.03 -24.62 10.59
N ALA A 123 -13.05 -24.87 9.28
CA ALA A 123 -12.45 -26.06 8.67
C ALA A 123 -10.93 -26.09 8.83
N LYS A 124 -10.25 -24.96 8.60
CA LYS A 124 -8.79 -24.82 8.77
C LYS A 124 -8.34 -24.75 10.22
N ARG A 125 -9.27 -24.76 11.19
CA ARG A 125 -8.98 -24.76 12.63
C ARG A 125 -8.00 -23.64 13.00
N PHE A 126 -8.33 -22.44 12.55
CA PHE A 126 -7.62 -21.21 12.89
C PHE A 126 -7.88 -20.81 14.36
N TRP A 127 -7.50 -21.68 15.29
CA TRP A 127 -7.60 -21.45 16.72
C TRP A 127 -6.76 -20.23 17.06
N ASN A 128 -7.39 -19.24 17.72
CA ASN A 128 -6.80 -17.97 18.13
C ASN A 128 -6.36 -17.04 16.99
N LYS A 129 -6.79 -17.29 15.75
CA LYS A 129 -6.62 -16.34 14.64
C LYS A 129 -7.95 -15.69 14.27
N ARG A 130 -7.88 -14.53 13.64
CA ARG A 130 -9.03 -13.72 13.22
C ARG A 130 -8.80 -13.08 11.86
N ILE A 131 -9.86 -12.56 11.27
CA ILE A 131 -9.77 -11.71 10.09
C ILE A 131 -9.13 -10.38 10.52
N VAL A 132 -7.91 -10.13 10.04
CA VAL A 132 -7.13 -8.91 10.32
C VAL A 132 -7.25 -7.86 9.23
N GLY A 133 -7.81 -8.24 8.09
CA GLY A 133 -8.04 -7.31 7.00
C GLY A 133 -8.57 -8.03 5.77
N TRP A 134 -8.54 -7.33 4.66
CA TRP A 134 -8.95 -7.85 3.37
C TRP A 134 -7.99 -7.47 2.28
N TYR A 135 -8.21 -8.10 1.14
CA TYR A 135 -7.37 -8.00 -0.03
C TYR A 135 -8.25 -7.92 -1.28
N HIS A 136 -7.87 -7.07 -2.23
CA HIS A 136 -8.40 -7.10 -3.60
C HIS A 136 -7.41 -6.62 -4.66
N THR A 137 -7.70 -6.95 -5.91
CA THR A 137 -6.90 -6.51 -7.06
C THR A 137 -7.50 -5.28 -7.74
N HIS A 138 -6.65 -4.39 -8.25
CA HIS A 138 -6.99 -3.37 -9.25
C HIS A 138 -6.17 -3.59 -10.55
N PRO A 139 -6.59 -4.47 -11.48
CA PRO A 139 -5.80 -4.75 -12.68
C PRO A 139 -5.67 -3.51 -13.60
N GLY A 140 -4.50 -2.87 -13.57
CA GLY A 140 -4.14 -1.73 -14.43
C GLY A 140 -4.56 -0.35 -13.93
N TRP A 141 -5.22 -0.23 -12.77
CA TRP A 141 -5.66 1.09 -12.26
C TRP A 141 -4.67 1.71 -11.28
N GLY A 142 -3.67 0.96 -10.82
CA GLY A 142 -2.76 1.35 -9.76
C GLY A 142 -3.38 1.16 -8.37
N VAL A 143 -2.61 1.54 -7.35
CA VAL A 143 -2.95 1.22 -5.96
C VAL A 143 -3.55 2.41 -5.21
N PHE A 144 -4.86 2.37 -5.04
CA PHE A 144 -5.68 3.31 -4.27
C PHE A 144 -6.91 2.59 -3.72
N LEU A 145 -7.69 3.25 -2.86
CA LEU A 145 -9.03 2.81 -2.48
C LEU A 145 -10.06 3.73 -3.16
N SER A 146 -10.98 3.14 -3.91
CA SER A 146 -12.16 3.82 -4.46
C SER A 146 -13.19 4.13 -3.36
N GLU A 147 -14.26 4.86 -3.69
CA GLU A 147 -15.36 5.07 -2.73
C GLU A 147 -16.07 3.77 -2.36
N ASP A 148 -16.17 2.81 -3.30
CA ASP A 148 -16.74 1.49 -3.02
C ASP A 148 -15.82 0.69 -2.07
N ASP A 149 -14.50 0.80 -2.24
CA ASP A 149 -13.53 0.16 -1.33
C ASP A 149 -13.57 0.79 0.06
N LEU A 150 -13.67 2.12 0.12
CA LEU A 150 -13.82 2.85 1.39
C LEU A 150 -15.13 2.48 2.08
N PHE A 151 -16.21 2.27 1.32
CA PHE A 151 -17.46 1.75 1.86
C PHE A 151 -17.25 0.36 2.49
N ILE A 152 -16.55 -0.55 1.81
CA ILE A 152 -16.26 -1.88 2.36
C ILE A 152 -15.41 -1.78 3.62
N GLN A 153 -14.33 -1.00 3.57
CA GLN A 153 -13.44 -0.80 4.70
C GLN A 153 -14.18 -0.23 5.92
N ARG A 154 -15.02 0.80 5.72
CA ARG A 154 -15.76 1.47 6.80
C ARG A 154 -16.87 0.62 7.42
N ASN A 155 -17.46 -0.31 6.67
CA ASN A 155 -18.63 -1.07 7.13
C ASN A 155 -18.31 -2.51 7.55
N PHE A 156 -17.24 -3.11 7.03
CA PHE A 156 -16.90 -4.52 7.31
C PHE A 156 -15.55 -4.72 8.01
N PHE A 157 -14.67 -3.71 7.93
CA PHE A 157 -13.29 -3.70 8.46
C PHE A 157 -13.00 -2.42 9.26
N ASP A 158 -13.96 -2.04 10.11
CA ASP A 158 -14.06 -0.75 10.81
C ASP A 158 -13.19 -0.63 12.07
N LEU A 159 -12.57 -1.72 12.50
CA LEU A 159 -11.71 -1.69 13.67
C LEU A 159 -10.39 -0.97 13.35
N PRO A 160 -9.82 -0.15 14.26
CA PRO A 160 -8.64 0.67 13.97
C PRO A 160 -7.38 -0.11 13.54
N TRP A 161 -7.31 -1.40 13.85
CA TRP A 161 -6.23 -2.29 13.46
C TRP A 161 -6.53 -3.09 12.20
N GLN A 162 -7.74 -3.05 11.63
CA GLN A 162 -8.02 -3.76 10.40
C GLN A 162 -7.45 -3.03 9.18
N ILE A 163 -6.98 -3.80 8.21
CA ILE A 163 -6.21 -3.29 7.06
C ILE A 163 -6.85 -3.68 5.73
N ALA A 164 -6.50 -2.95 4.67
CA ALA A 164 -6.81 -3.32 3.30
C ALA A 164 -5.52 -3.46 2.49
N LEU A 165 -5.36 -4.55 1.75
CA LEU A 165 -4.26 -4.76 0.81
C LEU A 165 -4.79 -4.65 -0.62
N VAL A 166 -4.21 -3.75 -1.41
CA VAL A 166 -4.53 -3.60 -2.83
C VAL A 166 -3.32 -4.02 -3.65
N VAL A 167 -3.54 -4.86 -4.66
CA VAL A 167 -2.50 -5.28 -5.62
C VAL A 167 -2.94 -4.94 -7.04
N ASP A 168 -2.08 -4.29 -7.81
CA ASP A 168 -2.21 -4.19 -9.25
C ASP A 168 -1.27 -5.22 -9.91
N PRO A 169 -1.80 -6.37 -10.38
CA PRO A 169 -0.98 -7.41 -11.00
C PRO A 169 -0.42 -7.01 -12.38
N ILE A 170 -0.98 -5.99 -13.04
CA ILE A 170 -0.52 -5.52 -14.34
C ILE A 170 0.67 -4.56 -14.15
N LYS A 171 0.56 -3.63 -13.19
CA LYS A 171 1.63 -2.67 -12.89
C LYS A 171 2.71 -3.22 -11.95
N ASN A 172 2.47 -4.39 -11.34
CA ASN A 172 3.32 -4.95 -10.28
C ASN A 172 3.51 -3.95 -9.13
N GLU A 173 2.38 -3.40 -8.69
CA GLU A 173 2.29 -2.47 -7.57
C GLU A 173 1.41 -3.07 -6.47
N GLN A 174 1.72 -2.70 -5.23
CA GLN A 174 0.94 -3.08 -4.08
C GLN A 174 0.92 -1.95 -3.07
N GLY A 175 -0.06 -1.96 -2.18
CA GLY A 175 -0.20 -0.96 -1.15
C GLY A 175 -1.10 -1.45 -0.05
N LEU A 176 -0.65 -1.21 1.17
CA LEU A 176 -1.41 -1.50 2.36
C LEU A 176 -2.05 -0.22 2.87
N PHE A 177 -3.30 -0.30 3.30
CA PHE A 177 -4.06 0.81 3.83
C PHE A 177 -4.47 0.52 5.27
N VAL A 178 -4.34 1.53 6.12
CA VAL A 178 -4.53 1.45 7.57
C VAL A 178 -5.39 2.61 8.05
N TRP A 179 -5.96 2.47 9.24
CA TRP A 179 -6.67 3.57 9.89
C TRP A 179 -5.69 4.52 10.59
N GLU A 180 -5.76 5.81 10.28
CA GLU A 180 -5.03 6.88 10.93
C GLU A 180 -5.98 8.06 11.20
N GLY A 181 -6.19 8.39 12.48
CA GLY A 181 -7.07 9.50 12.87
C GLY A 181 -8.51 9.39 12.35
N GLY A 182 -9.03 8.16 12.21
CA GLY A 182 -10.38 7.90 11.67
C GLY A 182 -10.48 7.93 10.14
N ASN A 183 -9.37 8.18 9.44
CA ASN A 183 -9.30 8.10 7.99
C ASN A 183 -8.52 6.86 7.56
N VAL A 184 -8.76 6.40 6.34
CA VAL A 184 -8.01 5.29 5.75
C VAL A 184 -6.89 5.88 4.88
N VAL A 185 -5.64 5.58 5.21
CA VAL A 185 -4.45 6.10 4.54
C VAL A 185 -3.58 4.96 4.03
N LYS A 186 -2.82 5.19 2.96
CA LYS A 186 -1.82 4.23 2.50
C LYS A 186 -0.67 4.19 3.51
N SER A 187 -0.44 3.03 4.12
CA SER A 187 0.71 2.79 4.98
C SER A 187 2.00 2.99 4.19
N LYS A 188 2.96 3.66 4.82
CA LYS A 188 4.31 3.80 4.28
C LYS A 188 5.08 2.49 4.42
N ASP A 189 4.83 1.76 5.50
CA ASP A 189 5.70 0.67 5.95
C ASP A 189 4.87 -0.54 6.36
N PHE A 190 5.35 -1.71 5.99
CA PHE A 190 5.00 -2.99 6.59
C PHE A 190 6.20 -3.94 6.44
N TYR A 191 6.20 -5.00 7.22
CA TYR A 191 7.35 -5.89 7.38
C TYR A 191 7.04 -7.23 6.75
N PHE A 192 7.99 -7.79 6.03
CA PHE A 192 7.93 -9.20 5.64
C PHE A 192 8.65 -10.04 6.67
N TYR A 193 8.08 -11.21 7.01
CA TYR A 193 8.77 -12.18 7.85
C TYR A 193 8.66 -13.60 7.30
N ALA A 194 9.63 -14.42 7.67
CA ALA A 194 9.69 -15.85 7.38
C ALA A 194 10.24 -16.59 8.59
N HIS A 195 9.81 -17.84 8.78
CA HIS A 195 10.36 -18.69 9.83
C HIS A 195 11.64 -19.37 9.36
N LYS A 196 12.68 -19.41 10.21
CA LYS A 196 14.03 -19.90 9.87
C LYS A 196 14.10 -21.37 9.46
N ASN A 197 13.09 -22.16 9.84
CA ASN A 197 12.98 -23.56 9.41
C ASN A 197 12.50 -23.72 7.96
N ASN A 198 12.09 -22.63 7.31
CA ASN A 198 11.72 -22.61 5.90
C ASN A 198 12.78 -21.84 5.10
N ASP A 199 13.76 -22.59 4.57
CA ASP A 199 14.87 -22.04 3.80
C ASP A 199 14.43 -21.24 2.57
N GLN A 200 13.35 -21.66 1.91
CA GLN A 200 12.84 -20.99 0.71
C GLN A 200 12.21 -19.64 1.05
N GLU A 201 11.34 -19.61 2.06
CA GLU A 201 10.74 -18.36 2.55
C GLU A 201 11.79 -17.43 3.15
N THR A 202 12.76 -17.97 3.90
CA THR A 202 13.86 -17.18 4.46
C THR A 202 14.67 -16.49 3.37
N LYS A 203 15.02 -17.22 2.29
CA LYS A 203 15.70 -16.64 1.13
C LYS A 203 14.85 -15.58 0.42
N ALA A 204 13.54 -15.79 0.30
CA ALA A 204 12.63 -14.82 -0.31
C ALA A 204 12.50 -13.54 0.55
N CYS A 205 12.30 -13.68 1.86
CA CYS A 205 12.27 -12.59 2.82
C CYS A 205 13.53 -11.70 2.71
N ILE A 206 14.70 -12.32 2.61
CA ILE A 206 15.98 -11.61 2.44
C ILE A 206 16.12 -11.00 1.04
N ARG A 207 15.59 -11.64 -0.02
CA ARG A 207 15.72 -11.15 -1.40
C ARG A 207 14.86 -9.92 -1.67
N ASP A 208 13.66 -9.85 -1.11
CA ASP A 208 12.75 -8.71 -1.29
C ASP A 208 13.30 -7.41 -0.69
N VAL A 209 14.25 -7.48 0.26
CA VAL A 209 15.06 -6.35 0.76
C VAL A 209 15.81 -5.63 -0.39
N CYS A 210 16.28 -6.40 -1.37
CA CYS A 210 17.19 -5.89 -2.39
C CYS A 210 16.44 -5.18 -3.53
N VAL A 211 15.21 -5.62 -3.86
CA VAL A 211 14.46 -5.10 -5.02
C VAL A 211 13.82 -3.72 -4.74
N SER A 212 13.38 -3.44 -3.50
CA SER A 212 12.84 -2.12 -3.13
C SER A 212 13.93 -1.04 -3.05
N THR A 213 15.16 -1.42 -2.69
CA THR A 213 16.31 -0.50 -2.60
C THR A 213 16.76 -0.03 -3.99
N THR A 214 16.73 -0.90 -5.00
CA THR A 214 17.13 -0.52 -6.37
C THR A 214 16.11 0.40 -7.05
N ARG A 215 14.80 0.17 -6.83
CA ARG A 215 13.72 0.99 -7.42
C ARG A 215 13.67 2.43 -6.90
N SER A 216 14.03 2.65 -5.64
CA SER A 216 14.09 4.00 -5.05
C SER A 216 15.29 4.79 -5.59
N GLN A 217 16.45 4.15 -5.75
CA GLN A 217 17.64 4.78 -6.33
C GLN A 217 17.48 5.16 -7.82
N GLU A 218 16.83 4.33 -8.63
CA GLU A 218 16.58 4.65 -10.06
C GLU A 218 15.60 5.83 -10.24
N SER A 219 14.66 6.03 -9.30
CA SER A 219 13.69 7.14 -9.33
C SER A 219 14.29 8.50 -8.95
N GLU A 220 15.33 8.50 -8.11
CA GLU A 220 16.06 9.71 -7.70
C GLU A 220 17.08 10.15 -8.78
N GLU A 221 17.78 9.18 -9.38
CA GLU A 221 18.81 9.44 -10.41
C GLU A 221 18.19 9.93 -11.73
N SER A 222 17.00 9.44 -12.08
CA SER A 222 16.21 9.95 -13.23
C SER A 222 15.62 11.35 -13.00
N ARG A 223 15.29 11.72 -11.75
CA ARG A 223 14.92 13.11 -11.38
C ARG A 223 16.11 14.07 -11.39
N GLN A 224 17.32 13.60 -11.05
CA GLN A 224 18.53 14.44 -11.11
C GLN A 224 19.03 14.64 -12.55
N ASN A 225 18.93 13.61 -13.41
CA ASN A 225 19.33 13.73 -14.81
C ASN A 225 18.38 14.63 -15.63
N SER A 226 17.08 14.67 -15.33
CA SER A 226 16.12 15.55 -16.01
C SER A 226 16.26 17.05 -15.64
N LEU A 227 16.89 17.36 -14.51
CA LEU A 227 17.21 18.75 -14.11
C LEU A 227 18.55 19.25 -14.66
N GLN A 228 19.43 18.36 -15.17
CA GLN A 228 20.72 18.75 -15.77
C GLN A 228 20.70 18.85 -17.31
N GLU A 229 19.62 18.39 -17.98
CA GLU A 229 19.51 18.41 -19.44
C GLU A 229 18.92 19.68 -20.04
N THR A 230 18.49 20.66 -19.23
CA THR A 230 17.89 21.90 -19.74
C THR A 230 18.88 23.05 -20.00
N ASP A 231 20.19 22.84 -19.88
CA ASP A 231 21.19 23.93 -19.95
C ASP A 231 22.34 23.70 -20.97
N ARG A 232 22.16 22.84 -21.98
CA ARG A 232 23.21 22.58 -23.00
C ARG A 232 22.71 22.44 -24.44
N ASN A 233 21.95 23.40 -24.95
CA ASN A 233 21.79 23.56 -26.40
C ASN A 233 21.70 25.05 -26.77
N ASP A 234 22.86 25.72 -26.85
CA ASP A 234 23.03 26.96 -27.60
C ASP A 234 24.47 27.06 -28.12
N GLU A 235 24.80 26.24 -29.13
CA GLU A 235 25.95 26.50 -30.00
C GLU A 235 25.51 26.37 -31.48
N MET A 236 25.38 27.53 -32.14
CA MET A 236 25.20 27.64 -33.59
C MET A 236 26.50 27.32 -34.34
N PRO A 237 26.45 26.67 -35.53
CA PRO A 237 27.65 26.38 -36.30
C PRO A 237 28.14 27.59 -37.11
N VAL A 238 29.46 27.78 -37.10
CA VAL A 238 30.20 28.83 -37.82
C VAL A 238 30.36 28.47 -39.31
N VAL A 239 30.08 29.42 -40.21
CA VAL A 239 30.32 29.31 -41.68
C VAL A 239 31.29 30.41 -42.13
N PRO A 240 32.30 30.14 -42.99
CA PRO A 240 33.35 31.12 -43.28
C PRO A 240 33.13 31.98 -44.55
N SER A 241 33.51 33.26 -44.40
CA SER A 241 34.01 34.26 -45.36
C SER A 241 33.31 34.53 -46.70
N GLY A 242 32.79 35.76 -46.85
CA GLY A 242 32.59 36.40 -48.16
C GLY A 242 31.72 37.66 -48.18
N LYS A 243 32.36 38.84 -48.20
CA LYS A 243 31.93 40.15 -48.76
C LYS A 243 30.60 40.82 -48.28
N LEU A 244 30.79 41.89 -47.48
CA LEU A 244 30.20 43.25 -47.56
C LEU A 244 28.76 43.45 -48.10
N TRP A 245 27.85 43.94 -47.25
CA TRP A 245 27.08 45.19 -47.46
C TRP A 245 26.50 45.72 -46.13
N LEU A 246 26.50 47.04 -45.98
CA LEU A 246 25.84 47.84 -44.94
C LEU A 246 24.32 47.60 -44.89
N VAL A 247 23.66 47.82 -43.74
CA VAL A 247 22.79 48.99 -43.44
C VAL A 247 22.40 48.99 -41.93
N CYS A 248 22.32 50.22 -41.39
CA CYS A 248 21.85 50.69 -40.08
C CYS A 248 20.45 50.16 -39.69
N SER A 249 19.91 50.22 -38.47
CA SER A 249 19.88 51.24 -37.41
C SER A 249 19.48 50.50 -36.10
N GLY A 250 19.96 50.90 -34.92
CA GLY A 250 19.27 51.87 -34.05
C GLY A 250 18.02 51.23 -33.41
N CYS A 251 17.82 51.21 -32.09
CA CYS A 251 18.11 52.22 -31.10
C CYS A 251 17.83 51.67 -29.68
N PHE A 252 18.56 52.24 -28.71
CA PHE A 252 18.18 52.61 -27.34
C PHE A 252 17.71 51.52 -26.35
N PHE A 253 18.49 51.17 -25.32
CA PHE A 253 18.89 51.91 -24.11
C PHE A 253 17.76 52.22 -23.11
N ALA A 254 17.99 51.70 -21.90
CA ALA A 254 17.80 52.27 -20.56
C ALA A 254 16.82 51.43 -19.71
N GLY A 255 17.18 50.91 -18.54
CA GLY A 255 18.30 51.21 -17.66
C GLY A 255 17.78 51.63 -16.29
N MET A 256 18.20 50.90 -15.24
CA MET A 256 18.23 51.27 -13.81
C MET A 256 16.87 51.55 -13.14
N GLY A 257 16.61 51.18 -11.89
CA GLY A 257 17.43 50.70 -10.79
C GLY A 257 16.76 51.11 -9.47
N ILE A 258 17.31 50.61 -8.34
CA ILE A 258 17.12 51.11 -6.95
C ILE A 258 15.79 50.65 -6.31
N ALA A 259 15.74 49.64 -5.43
CA ALA A 259 16.27 49.51 -4.06
C ALA A 259 15.47 50.26 -2.96
N LEU A 260 15.30 49.54 -1.84
CA LEU A 260 15.14 50.01 -0.45
C LEU A 260 13.73 50.37 0.11
N MET A 261 13.27 49.46 0.99
CA MET A 261 13.15 49.68 2.46
C MET A 261 11.74 49.77 3.09
N ILE A 262 11.69 49.25 4.33
CA ILE A 262 10.77 49.50 5.47
C ILE A 262 9.56 48.52 5.57
N LEU A 263 9.63 47.46 6.38
CA LEU A 263 9.46 47.32 7.85
C LEU A 263 8.00 47.25 8.33
N LYS A 264 7.66 46.10 8.94
CA LYS A 264 6.68 45.82 10.01
C LYS A 264 5.44 46.72 10.14
N MET A 265 4.25 46.10 10.06
CA MET A 265 3.17 46.39 10.99
C MET A 265 2.37 45.12 11.33
N PHE A 266 2.13 44.98 12.63
CA PHE A 266 1.30 43.99 13.32
C PHE A 266 -0.15 43.96 12.82
N ARG A 267 -0.74 42.77 12.71
CA ARG A 267 -1.78 42.30 13.65
C ARG A 267 -2.00 40.80 13.55
#